data_AF-A0A800IRS1-F1
#
_entry.id   AF-A0A800IRS1-F1
#
_cell.length_a   1.000
_cell.length_b   1.000
_cell.length_c   1.000
_cell.angle_alpha   90.00
_cell.angle_beta   90.00
_cell.angle_gamma   90.00
#
_symmetry.space_group_name_H-M   'P 1'
#
loop_
_entity.id
_entity.type
_entity.pdbx_description
1 polymer ?
#
loop_
_entity_poly.entity_id
_entity_poly.type
_entity_poly.pdbx_seq_one_letter_code
_entity_poly.pdbx_strand_id
1 'polypeptide(L)'
;SNIVDAIRWALGEHRATSLRGNRMEDVIFNGTATRKPLGMAEVSLTIDNNDQKLPIEYSEVTITRRYFRSGDSEYFINKVPCRLKDIKDLLLDTGMGAHAYSIIEQGMVDSIVNGSTIDRRQLIEEAAGINKYKTRRRLAQRKLESTEHDLVRIADLLEEVERSSGSLRRQVWKYERHQRLTQDIQDIEILIAYHDFMTLRQQTEPVRAKILEQTRQKEMISTRIHTVDANIEKQQLEMTEKERSRNAMLCSTRSIIVSVH
;
A
#
# COMPACT_ATOMS: atom_id res chain seq x y z
N SER A 1 -41.17 -44.42 -2.12
CA SER A 1 -40.02 -43.76 -2.75
C SER A 1 -39.75 -42.41 -2.13
N ASN A 2 -40.57 -41.38 -2.41
CA ASN A 2 -40.30 -39.99 -2.02
C ASN A 2 -40.10 -39.75 -0.51
N ILE A 3 -40.71 -40.56 0.36
CA ILE A 3 -40.49 -40.48 1.82
C ILE A 3 -39.06 -40.90 2.18
N VAL A 4 -38.54 -41.95 1.54
CA VAL A 4 -37.17 -42.43 1.76
C VAL A 4 -36.17 -41.39 1.25
N ASP A 5 -36.47 -40.79 0.10
CA ASP A 5 -35.68 -39.70 -0.48
C ASP A 5 -35.66 -38.47 0.46
N ALA A 6 -36.81 -38.13 1.05
CA ALA A 6 -36.93 -37.06 2.05
C ALA A 6 -36.08 -37.33 3.31
N ILE A 7 -36.04 -38.58 3.80
CA ILE A 7 -35.21 -38.96 4.95
C ILE A 7 -33.72 -38.83 4.59
N ARG A 8 -33.28 -39.37 3.45
CA ARG A 8 -31.88 -39.26 2.98
C ARG A 8 -31.47 -37.81 2.79
N TRP A 9 -32.38 -37.00 2.27
CA TRP A 9 -32.17 -35.58 2.09
C TRP A 9 -31.97 -34.86 3.44
N ALA A 10 -32.78 -35.16 4.45
CA ALA A 10 -32.62 -34.62 5.81
C ALA A 10 -31.31 -35.08 6.47
N LEU A 11 -30.88 -36.32 6.25
CA LEU A 11 -29.62 -36.89 6.75
C LEU A 11 -28.36 -36.38 6.02
N GLY A 12 -28.53 -35.53 5.00
CA GLY A 12 -27.42 -34.78 4.39
C GLY A 12 -27.01 -35.21 2.98
N GLU A 13 -27.83 -35.98 2.25
CA GLU A 13 -27.63 -36.21 0.81
C GLU A 13 -27.80 -34.91 0.03
N HIS A 14 -26.78 -34.53 -0.75
CA HIS A 14 -26.75 -33.25 -1.49
C HIS A 14 -26.92 -33.46 -3.00
N ARG A 15 -26.72 -34.67 -3.51
CA ARG A 15 -26.83 -34.95 -4.94
C ARG A 15 -28.29 -35.13 -5.32
N ALA A 16 -28.79 -34.28 -6.21
CA ALA A 16 -30.16 -34.37 -6.74
C ALA A 16 -30.43 -35.73 -7.41
N THR A 17 -29.43 -36.27 -8.11
CA THR A 17 -29.52 -37.58 -8.78
C THR A 17 -29.76 -38.73 -7.79
N SER A 18 -29.15 -38.67 -6.60
CA SER A 18 -29.38 -39.65 -5.53
C SER A 18 -30.80 -39.57 -4.94
N LEU A 19 -31.50 -38.45 -5.15
CA LEU A 19 -32.89 -38.21 -4.72
C LEU A 19 -33.88 -38.39 -5.87
N ARG A 20 -33.46 -38.99 -6.99
CA ARG A 20 -34.27 -39.21 -8.21
C ARG A 20 -34.74 -37.90 -8.88
N GLY A 21 -34.01 -36.80 -8.66
CA GLY A 21 -34.21 -35.52 -9.34
C GLY A 21 -33.05 -35.17 -10.28
N ASN A 22 -33.29 -34.26 -11.22
CA ASN A 22 -32.25 -33.73 -12.11
C ASN A 22 -31.55 -32.52 -11.49
N ARG A 23 -32.32 -31.68 -10.79
CA ARG A 23 -31.84 -30.48 -10.09
C ARG A 23 -32.29 -30.52 -8.64
N MET A 24 -31.56 -29.80 -7.78
CA MET A 24 -31.92 -29.71 -6.37
C MET A 24 -33.28 -29.03 -6.14
N GLU A 25 -33.67 -28.15 -7.06
CA GLU A 25 -35.00 -27.53 -7.11
C GLU A 25 -36.15 -28.53 -7.26
N ASP A 26 -35.89 -29.73 -7.81
CA ASP A 26 -36.91 -30.77 -8.03
C ASP A 26 -37.42 -31.38 -6.72
N VAL A 27 -36.72 -31.15 -5.60
CA VAL A 27 -37.18 -31.51 -4.25
C VAL A 27 -38.38 -30.65 -3.83
N ILE A 28 -38.55 -29.46 -4.43
CA ILE A 28 -39.64 -28.54 -4.13
C ILE A 28 -40.89 -28.93 -4.92
N PHE A 29 -42.03 -28.96 -4.23
CA PHE A 29 -43.32 -29.24 -4.85
C PHE A 29 -43.63 -28.25 -5.99
N ASN A 30 -43.71 -28.78 -7.22
CA ASN A 30 -43.95 -28.02 -8.45
C ASN A 30 -45.44 -27.73 -8.76
N GLY A 31 -46.35 -28.09 -7.84
CA GLY A 31 -47.78 -27.88 -8.03
C GLY A 31 -48.48 -29.06 -8.72
N THR A 32 -49.81 -29.04 -8.68
CA THR A 32 -50.71 -29.96 -9.39
C THR A 32 -51.82 -29.14 -10.04
N ALA A 33 -52.70 -29.79 -10.82
CA ALA A 33 -53.87 -29.14 -11.43
C ALA A 33 -54.76 -28.40 -10.41
N THR A 34 -54.75 -28.81 -9.14
CA THR A 34 -55.57 -28.26 -8.06
C THR A 34 -54.78 -27.43 -7.04
N ARG A 35 -53.44 -27.47 -7.04
CA ARG A 35 -52.61 -26.86 -5.99
C ARG A 35 -51.42 -26.11 -6.57
N LYS A 36 -51.24 -24.85 -6.16
CA LYS A 36 -50.13 -24.00 -6.61
C LYS A 36 -48.77 -24.58 -6.19
N PRO A 37 -47.71 -24.32 -6.97
CA PRO A 37 -46.33 -24.66 -6.58
C PRO A 37 -45.94 -23.94 -5.28
N LEU A 38 -45.06 -24.58 -4.51
CA LEU A 38 -44.47 -23.99 -3.30
C LEU A 38 -43.09 -23.40 -3.63
N GLY A 39 -42.66 -22.44 -2.81
CA GLY A 39 -41.35 -21.77 -2.92
C GLY A 39 -40.23 -22.44 -2.13
N MET A 40 -40.57 -23.40 -1.26
CA MET A 40 -39.64 -24.05 -0.34
C MET A 40 -40.09 -25.48 -0.02
N ALA A 41 -39.12 -26.35 0.22
CA ALA A 41 -39.33 -27.67 0.84
C ALA A 41 -38.63 -27.71 2.19
N GLU A 42 -39.28 -28.32 3.18
CA GLU A 42 -38.76 -28.54 4.51
C GLU A 42 -39.00 -29.99 4.92
N VAL A 43 -37.96 -30.63 5.46
CA VAL A 43 -38.09 -31.92 6.14
C VAL A 43 -37.47 -31.79 7.51
N SER A 44 -38.23 -32.21 8.53
CA SER A 44 -37.77 -32.32 9.91
C SER A 44 -37.81 -33.79 10.31
N LEU A 45 -36.68 -34.32 10.77
CA LEU A 45 -36.52 -35.67 11.27
C LEU A 45 -36.20 -35.60 12.76
N THR A 46 -37.05 -36.19 13.58
CA THR A 46 -36.85 -36.27 15.02
C THR A 46 -36.38 -37.67 15.40
N ILE A 47 -35.23 -37.74 16.07
CA ILE A 47 -34.55 -38.96 16.47
C ILE A 47 -34.55 -39.03 17.99
N ASP A 48 -35.03 -40.15 18.53
CA ASP A 48 -34.85 -40.50 19.94
C ASP A 48 -33.39 -40.91 20.17
N ASN A 49 -32.72 -40.22 21.08
CA ASN A 49 -31.33 -40.39 21.48
C ASN A 49 -31.19 -40.91 22.92
N ASN A 50 -32.16 -41.67 23.43
CA ASN A 50 -32.08 -42.30 24.75
C ASN A 50 -30.84 -43.18 24.95
N ASP A 51 -30.35 -43.83 23.89
CA ASP A 51 -29.11 -44.64 23.90
C ASP A 51 -27.81 -43.80 23.88
N GLN A 52 -27.91 -42.46 23.81
CA GLN A 52 -26.77 -41.52 23.70
C GLN A 52 -25.78 -41.85 22.58
N LYS A 53 -26.27 -42.42 21.47
CA LYS A 53 -25.44 -42.74 20.29
C LYS A 53 -25.02 -41.48 19.55
N LEU A 54 -25.85 -40.44 19.58
CA LEU A 54 -25.48 -39.11 19.07
C LEU A 54 -24.68 -38.36 20.15
N PRO A 55 -23.57 -37.69 19.81
CA PRO A 55 -22.73 -36.93 20.74
C PRO A 55 -23.39 -35.60 21.17
N ILE A 56 -24.61 -35.67 21.70
CA ILE A 56 -25.43 -34.56 22.16
C ILE A 56 -26.17 -35.01 23.43
N GLU A 57 -26.27 -34.13 24.43
CA GLU A 57 -26.89 -34.43 25.74
C GLU A 57 -28.43 -34.49 25.72
N TYR A 58 -29.06 -34.14 24.60
CA TYR A 58 -30.51 -34.17 24.45
C TYR A 58 -31.00 -35.59 24.14
N SER A 59 -32.06 -36.01 24.85
CA SER A 59 -32.77 -37.27 24.61
C SER A 59 -33.54 -37.28 23.30
N GLU A 60 -33.85 -36.12 22.73
CA GLU A 60 -34.53 -36.00 21.44
C GLU A 60 -33.80 -34.97 20.57
N VAL A 61 -33.48 -35.36 19.34
CA VAL A 61 -32.72 -34.54 18.39
C VAL A 61 -33.54 -34.38 17.12
N THR A 62 -33.95 -33.15 16.81
CA THR A 62 -34.65 -32.80 15.57
C THR A 62 -33.69 -32.17 14.59
N ILE A 63 -33.47 -32.84 13.45
CA ILE A 63 -32.70 -32.35 12.32
C ILE A 63 -33.67 -31.80 11.28
N THR A 64 -33.56 -30.52 10.95
CA THR A 64 -34.40 -29.87 9.94
C THR A 64 -33.55 -29.38 8.78
N ARG A 65 -33.98 -29.67 7.56
CA ARG A 65 -33.39 -29.13 6.35
C ARG A 65 -34.44 -28.38 5.53
N ARG A 66 -34.10 -27.18 5.08
CA ARG A 66 -34.92 -26.36 4.17
C ARG A 66 -34.17 -26.07 2.89
N TYR A 67 -34.91 -26.00 1.79
CA TYR A 67 -34.37 -25.56 0.51
C TYR A 67 -35.35 -24.67 -0.22
N PHE A 68 -34.84 -23.53 -0.67
CA PHE A 68 -35.61 -22.50 -1.35
C PHE A 68 -35.36 -22.54 -2.85
N ARG A 69 -36.34 -22.09 -3.65
CA ARG A 69 -36.17 -21.93 -5.10
C ARG A 69 -35.07 -20.94 -5.48
N SER A 70 -34.65 -20.07 -4.56
CA SER A 70 -33.48 -19.19 -4.74
C SER A 70 -32.16 -19.96 -4.85
N GLY A 71 -32.13 -21.23 -4.43
CA GLY A 71 -30.92 -22.06 -4.35
C GLY A 71 -30.34 -22.16 -2.94
N ASP A 72 -30.91 -21.44 -1.97
CA ASP A 72 -30.42 -21.43 -0.60
C ASP A 72 -30.84 -22.69 0.16
N SER A 73 -29.90 -23.24 0.93
CA SER A 73 -30.15 -24.36 1.85
C SER A 73 -29.94 -23.91 3.29
N GLU A 74 -30.93 -24.16 4.15
CA GLU A 74 -30.80 -23.95 5.59
C GLU A 74 -30.84 -25.29 6.33
N TYR A 75 -30.10 -25.35 7.43
CA TYR A 75 -29.94 -26.55 8.25
C TYR A 75 -30.11 -26.19 9.72
N PHE A 76 -30.85 -26.99 10.46
CA PHE A 76 -31.07 -26.79 11.88
C PHE A 76 -30.94 -28.10 12.65
N ILE A 77 -30.38 -28.01 13.86
CA ILE A 77 -30.42 -29.07 14.87
C ILE A 77 -31.14 -28.48 16.08
N ASN A 78 -32.25 -29.06 16.50
CA ASN A 78 -33.10 -28.54 17.59
C ASN A 78 -33.44 -27.04 17.42
N LYS A 79 -33.80 -26.64 16.19
CA LYS A 79 -34.10 -25.26 15.77
C LYS A 79 -32.91 -24.29 15.81
N VAL A 80 -31.70 -24.74 16.16
CA VAL A 80 -30.48 -23.93 16.10
C VAL A 80 -29.86 -24.04 14.71
N PRO A 81 -29.55 -22.93 14.04
CA PRO A 81 -28.94 -22.96 12.70
C PRO A 81 -27.54 -23.59 12.76
N CYS A 82 -27.24 -24.47 11.79
CA CYS A 82 -25.99 -25.20 11.71
C CYS A 82 -25.53 -25.35 10.24
N ARG A 83 -24.37 -25.96 10.01
CA ARG A 83 -23.88 -26.29 8.66
C ARG A 83 -24.21 -27.73 8.32
N LEU A 84 -24.32 -28.03 7.01
CA LEU A 84 -24.44 -29.41 6.53
C LEU A 84 -23.32 -30.32 7.06
N LYS A 85 -22.11 -29.76 7.24
CA LYS A 85 -20.98 -30.50 7.80
C LYS A 85 -21.27 -30.96 9.23
N ASP A 86 -21.91 -30.13 10.05
CA ASP A 86 -22.20 -30.43 11.45
C ASP A 86 -23.21 -31.58 11.55
N ILE A 87 -24.23 -31.60 10.68
CA ILE A 87 -25.19 -32.72 10.57
C ILE A 87 -24.47 -34.02 10.15
N LYS A 88 -23.56 -33.94 9.18
CA LYS A 88 -22.78 -35.11 8.73
C LYS A 88 -21.85 -35.63 9.82
N ASP A 89 -21.16 -34.74 10.51
CA ASP A 89 -20.24 -35.08 11.60
C ASP A 89 -21.01 -35.69 12.80
N LEU A 90 -22.24 -35.22 13.05
CA LEU A 90 -23.13 -35.77 14.07
C LEU A 90 -23.53 -37.23 13.79
N LEU A 91 -23.78 -37.56 12.52
CA LEU A 91 -24.28 -38.87 12.08
C LEU A 91 -23.15 -39.84 11.64
N LEU A 92 -21.90 -39.40 11.70
CA LEU A 92 -20.76 -40.14 11.13
C LEU A 92 -20.47 -41.47 11.85
N ASP A 93 -20.71 -41.52 13.17
CA ASP A 93 -20.44 -42.68 14.02
C ASP A 93 -21.68 -43.53 14.34
N THR A 94 -22.88 -43.08 13.96
CA THR A 94 -24.13 -43.76 14.30
C THR A 94 -24.57 -44.78 13.26
N GLY A 95 -23.90 -44.84 12.10
CA GLY A 95 -24.35 -45.66 10.97
C GLY A 95 -25.70 -45.20 10.40
N MET A 96 -26.08 -43.93 10.64
CA MET A 96 -27.31 -43.29 10.14
C MET A 96 -27.02 -42.15 9.15
N GLY A 97 -25.81 -42.10 8.57
CA GLY A 97 -25.49 -41.12 7.53
C GLY A 97 -26.32 -41.27 6.25
N ALA A 98 -26.22 -40.31 5.32
CA ALA A 98 -26.94 -40.34 4.04
C ALA A 98 -26.68 -41.61 3.18
N HIS A 99 -25.56 -42.30 3.42
CA HIS A 99 -25.18 -43.57 2.78
C HIS A 99 -25.28 -44.78 3.72
N ALA A 100 -25.90 -44.62 4.88
CA ALA A 100 -26.10 -45.68 5.85
C ALA A 100 -26.78 -46.89 5.21
N TYR A 101 -26.22 -48.07 5.47
CA TYR A 101 -26.81 -49.37 5.11
C TYR A 101 -28.23 -49.56 5.68
N SER A 102 -28.61 -48.76 6.69
CA SER A 102 -29.91 -48.73 7.34
C SER A 102 -31.07 -48.30 6.41
N ILE A 103 -30.78 -47.66 5.27
CA ILE A 103 -31.78 -47.22 4.29
C ILE A 103 -31.50 -47.88 2.94
N ILE A 104 -31.96 -49.14 2.80
CA ILE A 104 -31.79 -49.94 1.58
C ILE A 104 -32.80 -49.49 0.53
N GLU A 105 -32.30 -49.04 -0.63
CA GLU A 105 -33.12 -48.79 -1.81
C GLU A 105 -33.36 -50.09 -2.59
N GLN A 106 -34.49 -50.15 -3.29
CA GLN A 106 -34.76 -51.21 -4.27
C GLN A 106 -33.70 -51.13 -5.40
N GLY A 107 -32.77 -52.09 -5.41
CA GLY A 107 -31.60 -52.13 -6.32
C GLY A 107 -30.25 -51.96 -5.62
N MET A 108 -30.20 -51.46 -4.38
CA MET A 108 -28.94 -51.40 -3.62
C MET A 108 -28.44 -52.80 -3.25
N VAL A 109 -29.33 -53.75 -3.00
CA VAL A 109 -28.96 -55.15 -2.72
C VAL A 109 -28.16 -55.75 -3.89
N ASP A 110 -28.60 -55.52 -5.13
CA ASP A 110 -27.88 -55.97 -6.32
C ASP A 110 -26.54 -55.26 -6.48
N SER A 111 -26.44 -53.98 -6.11
CA SER A 111 -25.16 -53.25 -6.12
C SER A 111 -24.17 -53.73 -5.06
N ILE A 112 -24.65 -54.25 -3.91
CA ILE A 112 -23.77 -54.81 -2.87
C ILE A 112 -23.26 -56.19 -3.29
N VAL A 113 -24.15 -57.00 -3.88
CA VAL A 113 -23.82 -58.34 -4.38
C VAL A 113 -22.91 -58.28 -5.61
N ASN A 114 -23.17 -57.38 -6.56
CA ASN A 114 -22.40 -57.23 -7.81
C ASN A 114 -21.32 -56.14 -7.75
N GLY A 115 -21.22 -55.40 -6.64
CA GLY A 115 -20.32 -54.25 -6.49
C GLY A 115 -18.84 -54.61 -6.51
N SER A 116 -18.00 -53.60 -6.79
CA SER A 116 -16.55 -53.75 -6.78
C SER A 116 -16.03 -54.09 -5.38
N THR A 117 -14.87 -54.72 -5.30
CA THR A 117 -14.18 -55.00 -4.02
C THR A 117 -13.94 -53.72 -3.20
N ILE A 118 -13.80 -52.58 -3.87
CA ILE A 118 -13.64 -51.25 -3.26
C ILE A 118 -14.94 -50.81 -2.57
N ASP A 119 -16.09 -50.99 -3.19
CA ASP A 119 -17.39 -50.57 -2.65
C ASP A 119 -17.77 -51.42 -1.44
N ARG A 120 -17.53 -52.74 -1.52
CA ARG A 120 -17.72 -53.65 -0.38
C ARG A 120 -16.80 -53.31 0.79
N ARG A 121 -15.54 -52.95 0.50
CA ARG A 121 -14.60 -52.51 1.53
C ARG A 121 -15.12 -51.28 2.25
N GLN A 122 -15.63 -50.28 1.52
CA GLN A 122 -16.17 -49.07 2.14
C GLN A 122 -17.32 -49.40 3.11
N LEU A 123 -18.21 -50.31 2.73
CA LEU A 123 -19.33 -50.75 3.56
C LEU A 123 -18.86 -51.49 4.83
N ILE A 124 -17.84 -52.34 4.71
CA ILE A 124 -17.22 -53.04 5.86
C ILE A 124 -16.52 -52.04 6.79
N GLU A 125 -15.79 -51.06 6.24
CA GLU A 125 -15.10 -50.04 7.02
C GLU A 125 -16.09 -49.12 7.77
N GLU A 126 -17.25 -48.87 7.19
CA GLU A 126 -18.35 -48.13 7.84
C GLU A 126 -18.98 -48.95 8.97
N ALA A 127 -19.26 -50.23 8.75
CA ALA A 127 -19.76 -51.15 9.78
C ALA A 127 -18.76 -51.33 10.94
N ALA A 128 -17.46 -51.26 10.65
CA ALA A 128 -16.39 -51.32 11.64
C ALA A 128 -16.17 -50.00 12.40
N GLY A 129 -16.87 -48.92 12.05
CA GLY A 129 -16.75 -47.61 12.71
C GLY A 129 -15.39 -46.91 12.53
N ILE A 130 -14.55 -47.37 11.60
CA ILE A 130 -13.20 -46.80 11.40
C ILE A 130 -13.19 -45.56 10.49
N ASN A 131 -14.32 -45.24 9.87
CA ASN A 131 -14.45 -44.18 8.87
C ASN A 131 -14.07 -42.79 9.44
N LYS A 132 -14.45 -42.50 10.70
CA LYS A 132 -14.07 -41.26 11.40
C LYS A 132 -12.57 -41.06 11.49
N TYR A 133 -11.85 -42.09 11.95
CA TYR A 133 -10.40 -42.04 12.12
C TYR A 133 -9.69 -41.91 10.77
N LYS A 134 -10.16 -42.63 9.75
CA LYS A 134 -9.62 -42.55 8.39
C LYS A 134 -9.82 -41.16 7.77
N THR A 135 -11.01 -40.58 7.94
CA THR A 135 -11.34 -39.23 7.47
C THR A 135 -10.51 -38.17 8.19
N ARG A 136 -10.40 -38.25 9.53
CA ARG A 136 -9.56 -37.34 10.34
C ARG A 136 -8.10 -37.43 9.94
N ARG A 137 -7.56 -38.64 9.76
CA ARG A 137 -6.17 -38.86 9.31
C ARG A 137 -5.92 -38.23 7.94
N ARG A 138 -6.83 -38.41 6.98
CA ARG A 138 -6.72 -37.83 5.64
C ARG A 138 -6.76 -36.30 5.67
N LEU A 139 -7.63 -35.71 6.49
CA LEU A 139 -7.69 -34.25 6.66
C LEU A 139 -6.43 -33.70 7.32
N ALA A 140 -5.92 -34.37 8.36
CA ALA A 140 -4.68 -34.00 9.03
C ALA A 140 -3.49 -34.07 8.08
N GLN A 141 -3.39 -35.14 7.28
CA GLN A 141 -2.34 -35.30 6.29
C GLN A 141 -2.37 -34.18 5.24
N ARG A 142 -3.54 -33.87 4.68
CA ARG A 142 -3.69 -32.75 3.74
C ARG A 142 -3.29 -31.41 4.35
N LYS A 143 -3.62 -31.20 5.62
CA LYS A 143 -3.23 -29.98 6.34
C LYS A 143 -1.71 -29.92 6.51
N LEU A 144 -1.07 -31.05 6.82
CA LEU A 144 0.37 -31.15 6.94
C LEU A 144 1.08 -30.86 5.60
N GLU A 145 0.60 -31.46 4.52
CA GLU A 145 1.11 -31.20 3.16
C GLU A 145 0.99 -29.71 2.80
N SER A 146 -0.15 -29.07 3.11
CA SER A 146 -0.33 -27.63 2.90
C SER A 146 0.66 -26.80 3.72
N THR A 147 0.86 -27.14 4.99
CA THR A 147 1.80 -26.40 5.85
C THR A 147 3.25 -26.57 5.41
N GLU A 148 3.61 -27.72 4.85
CA GLU A 148 4.94 -27.97 4.30
C GLU A 148 5.20 -27.06 3.08
N HIS A 149 4.22 -26.93 2.19
CA HIS A 149 4.28 -25.96 1.09
C HIS A 149 4.39 -24.51 1.57
N ASP A 150 3.65 -24.14 2.63
CA ASP A 150 3.71 -22.80 3.20
C ASP A 150 5.11 -22.50 3.77
N LEU A 151 5.76 -23.48 4.42
CA LEU A 151 7.11 -23.33 4.96
C LEU A 151 8.15 -23.13 3.85
N VAL A 152 8.06 -23.87 2.75
CA VAL A 152 8.95 -23.67 1.58
C VAL A 152 8.83 -22.24 1.06
N ARG A 153 7.60 -21.74 0.91
CA ARG A 153 7.35 -20.36 0.46
C ARG A 153 7.91 -19.32 1.43
N ILE A 154 7.81 -19.55 2.73
CA ILE A 154 8.38 -18.65 3.75
C ILE A 154 9.90 -18.62 3.64
N ALA A 155 10.55 -19.77 3.40
CA ALA A 155 12.00 -19.83 3.21
C ALA A 155 12.44 -19.00 1.99
N ASP A 156 11.73 -19.11 0.87
CA ASP A 156 12.01 -18.32 -0.34
C ASP A 156 11.87 -16.81 -0.09
N LEU A 157 10.80 -16.41 0.61
CA LEU A 157 10.57 -15.00 0.97
C LEU A 157 11.66 -14.47 1.92
N LEU A 158 12.12 -15.31 2.84
CA LEU A 158 13.19 -14.93 3.77
C LEU A 158 14.51 -14.68 3.01
N GLU A 159 14.84 -15.54 2.05
CA GLU A 159 16.02 -15.36 1.20
C GLU A 159 15.91 -14.06 0.36
N GLU A 160 14.73 -13.75 -0.18
CA GLU A 160 14.49 -12.51 -0.92
C GLU A 160 14.67 -11.26 -0.04
N VAL A 161 14.13 -11.30 1.18
CA VAL A 161 14.26 -10.19 2.15
C VAL A 161 15.70 -10.00 2.58
N GLU A 162 16.47 -11.07 2.79
CA GLU A 162 17.89 -11.00 3.12
C GLU A 162 18.70 -10.37 1.99
N ARG A 163 18.45 -10.77 0.73
CA ARG A 163 19.08 -10.17 -0.46
C ARG A 163 18.75 -8.68 -0.56
N SER A 164 17.49 -8.32 -0.34
CA SER A 164 17.03 -6.93 -0.35
C SER A 164 17.68 -6.10 0.75
N SER A 165 17.77 -6.63 1.97
CA SER A 165 18.47 -6.00 3.09
C SER A 165 19.95 -5.77 2.79
N GLY A 166 20.64 -6.76 2.20
CA GLY A 166 22.04 -6.65 1.80
C GLY A 166 22.27 -5.58 0.72
N SER A 167 21.35 -5.45 -0.24
CA SER A 167 21.38 -4.37 -1.23
C SER A 167 21.19 -2.99 -0.58
N LEU A 168 20.19 -2.86 0.30
CA LEU A 168 19.87 -1.60 0.97
C LEU A 168 21.02 -1.12 1.87
N ARG A 169 21.69 -2.03 2.60
CA ARG A 169 22.89 -1.68 3.39
C ARG A 169 24.01 -1.09 2.52
N ARG A 170 24.23 -1.65 1.33
CA ARG A 170 25.22 -1.12 0.38
C ARG A 170 24.83 0.27 -0.13
N GLN A 171 23.54 0.51 -0.38
CA GLN A 171 23.03 1.82 -0.78
C GLN A 171 23.22 2.87 0.32
N VAL A 172 22.90 2.52 1.58
CA VAL A 172 23.11 3.39 2.74
C VAL A 172 24.58 3.74 2.90
N TRP A 173 25.49 2.75 2.85
CA TRP A 173 26.92 3.00 2.94
C TRP A 173 27.42 3.94 1.83
N LYS A 174 26.94 3.76 0.60
CA LYS A 174 27.29 4.64 -0.53
C LYS A 174 26.79 6.07 -0.29
N TYR A 175 25.58 6.22 0.24
CA TYR A 175 25.00 7.51 0.57
C TYR A 175 25.77 8.22 1.68
N GLU A 176 26.07 7.55 2.79
CA GLU A 176 26.86 8.10 3.90
C GLU A 176 28.26 8.54 3.44
N ARG A 177 28.92 7.72 2.61
CA ARG A 177 30.22 8.06 2.02
C ARG A 177 30.12 9.28 1.12
N HIS A 178 29.09 9.35 0.28
CA HIS A 178 28.87 10.50 -0.59
C HIS A 178 28.63 11.76 0.24
N GLN A 179 27.77 11.70 1.26
CA GLN A 179 27.47 12.82 2.14
C GLN A 179 28.73 13.36 2.83
N ARG A 180 29.59 12.47 3.35
CA ARG A 180 30.87 12.87 3.94
C ARG A 180 31.78 13.57 2.93
N LEU A 181 31.96 12.98 1.75
CA LEU A 181 32.80 13.58 0.71
C LEU A 181 32.25 14.92 0.22
N THR A 182 30.91 15.07 0.11
CA THR A 182 30.29 16.36 -0.24
C THR A 182 30.56 17.42 0.82
N GLN A 183 30.52 17.05 2.11
CA GLN A 183 30.87 17.98 3.18
C GLN A 183 32.35 18.38 3.11
N ASP A 184 33.26 17.42 2.92
CA ASP A 184 34.69 17.70 2.79
C ASP A 184 34.98 18.63 1.59
N ILE A 185 34.28 18.44 0.46
CA ILE A 185 34.39 19.33 -0.71
C ILE A 185 33.91 20.74 -0.37
N GLN A 186 32.75 20.90 0.27
CA GLN A 186 32.23 22.22 0.65
C GLN A 186 33.19 22.95 1.59
N ASP A 187 33.75 22.24 2.57
CA ASP A 187 34.70 22.83 3.53
C ASP A 187 35.97 23.33 2.81
N ILE A 188 36.48 22.56 1.84
CA ILE A 188 37.64 22.96 1.02
C ILE A 188 37.29 24.13 0.09
N GLU A 189 36.12 24.12 -0.55
CA GLU A 189 35.65 25.21 -1.40
C GLU A 189 35.56 26.54 -0.63
N ILE A 190 35.02 26.50 0.60
CA ILE A 190 34.97 27.67 1.49
C ILE A 190 36.39 28.17 1.80
N LEU A 191 37.33 27.25 2.06
CA LEU A 191 38.71 27.61 2.38
C LEU A 191 39.45 28.24 1.19
N ILE A 192 39.24 27.72 -0.02
CA ILE A 192 39.76 28.32 -1.26
C ILE A 192 39.15 29.70 -1.50
N ALA A 193 37.82 29.82 -1.39
CA ALA A 193 37.13 31.10 -1.57
C ALA A 193 37.61 32.16 -0.55
N TYR A 194 37.87 31.75 0.69
CA TYR A 194 38.45 32.63 1.70
C TYR A 194 39.87 33.06 1.35
N HIS A 195 40.72 32.14 0.90
CA HIS A 195 42.07 32.44 0.45
C HIS A 195 42.07 33.45 -0.73
N ASP A 196 41.21 33.22 -1.72
CA ASP A 196 41.07 34.10 -2.88
C ASP A 196 40.56 35.49 -2.48
N PHE A 197 39.59 35.55 -1.57
CA PHE A 197 39.10 36.81 -1.01
C PHE A 197 40.21 37.58 -0.30
N MET A 198 41.01 36.92 0.53
CA MET A 198 42.13 37.57 1.24
C MET A 198 43.20 38.06 0.27
N THR A 199 43.50 37.29 -0.76
CA THR A 199 44.46 37.67 -1.82
C THR A 199 43.98 38.91 -2.59
N LEU A 200 42.72 38.90 -3.04
CA LEU A 200 42.10 40.05 -3.71
C LEU A 200 42.06 41.28 -2.81
N ARG A 201 41.74 41.10 -1.52
CA ARG A 201 41.75 42.19 -0.54
C ARG A 201 43.14 42.79 -0.39
N GLN A 202 44.17 41.96 -0.28
CA GLN A 202 45.57 42.41 -0.17
C GLN A 202 46.04 43.16 -1.42
N GLN A 203 45.56 42.78 -2.62
CA GLN A 203 45.84 43.50 -3.86
C GLN A 203 45.06 44.82 -3.99
N THR A 204 43.85 44.88 -3.44
CA THR A 204 42.96 46.05 -3.59
C THR A 204 43.31 47.18 -2.62
N GLU A 205 43.74 46.86 -1.39
CA GLU A 205 44.14 47.86 -0.39
C GLU A 205 45.21 48.86 -0.87
N PRO A 206 46.35 48.45 -1.44
CA PRO A 206 47.37 49.41 -1.91
C PRO A 206 46.86 50.24 -3.09
N VAL A 207 46.01 49.67 -3.95
CA VAL A 207 45.40 50.41 -5.06
C VAL A 207 44.43 51.46 -4.53
N ARG A 208 43.59 51.11 -3.54
CA ARG A 208 42.71 52.07 -2.85
C ARG A 208 43.50 53.19 -2.18
N ALA A 209 44.58 52.86 -1.47
CA ALA A 209 45.45 53.85 -0.85
C ALA A 209 46.07 54.79 -1.90
N LYS A 210 46.48 54.25 -3.05
CA LYS A 210 47.04 55.04 -4.16
C LYS A 210 46.01 55.95 -4.81
N ILE A 211 44.78 55.48 -5.00
CA ILE A 211 43.66 56.30 -5.51
C ILE A 211 43.38 57.46 -4.55
N LEU A 212 43.37 57.21 -3.24
CA LEU A 212 43.15 58.24 -2.22
C LEU A 212 44.24 59.32 -2.28
N GLU A 213 45.51 58.92 -2.35
CA GLU A 213 46.62 59.89 -2.45
C GLU A 213 46.57 60.68 -3.77
N GLN A 214 46.26 60.03 -4.90
CA GLN A 214 46.09 60.72 -6.18
C GLN A 214 44.93 61.70 -6.16
N THR A 215 43.84 61.37 -5.47
CA THR A 215 42.68 62.26 -5.30
C THR A 215 43.07 63.48 -4.49
N ARG A 216 43.81 63.29 -3.38
CA ARG A 216 44.35 64.38 -2.55
C ARG A 216 45.30 65.28 -3.34
N GLN A 217 46.17 64.71 -4.17
CA GLN A 217 47.07 65.48 -5.03
C GLN A 217 46.29 66.28 -6.09
N LYS A 218 45.25 65.68 -6.69
CA LYS A 218 44.39 66.38 -7.65
C LYS A 218 43.68 67.56 -7.00
N GLU A 219 43.12 67.38 -5.80
CA GLU A 219 42.49 68.46 -5.03
C GLU A 219 43.49 69.58 -4.72
N MET A 220 44.71 69.23 -4.30
CA MET A 220 45.76 70.20 -3.99
C MET A 220 46.27 70.97 -5.22
N ILE A 221 46.32 70.32 -6.39
CA ILE A 221 46.62 70.99 -7.65
C ILE A 221 45.45 71.88 -8.08
N SER A 222 44.21 71.41 -7.92
CA SER A 222 43.00 72.19 -8.24
C SER A 222 42.94 73.47 -7.42
N THR A 223 43.18 73.39 -6.09
CA THR A 223 43.24 74.59 -5.25
C THR A 223 44.37 75.52 -5.68
N ARG A 224 45.53 74.98 -6.06
CA ARG A 224 46.64 75.80 -6.57
C ARG A 224 46.30 76.50 -7.89
N ILE A 225 45.62 75.81 -8.82
CA ILE A 225 45.10 76.42 -10.06
C ILE A 225 44.15 77.55 -9.72
N HIS A 226 43.16 77.32 -8.84
CA HIS A 226 42.23 78.38 -8.42
C HIS A 226 42.93 79.60 -7.80
N THR A 227 44.00 79.41 -7.02
CA THR A 227 44.78 80.54 -6.48
C THR A 227 45.55 81.31 -7.56
N VAL A 228 46.07 80.61 -8.57
CA VAL A 228 46.78 81.24 -9.69
C VAL A 228 45.79 81.99 -10.58
N ASP A 229 44.63 81.41 -10.89
CA ASP A 229 43.56 82.05 -11.65
C ASP A 229 43.08 83.33 -10.94
N ALA A 230 42.85 83.28 -9.62
CA ALA A 230 42.50 84.46 -8.83
C ALA A 230 43.59 85.55 -8.87
N ASN A 231 44.87 85.16 -8.88
CA ASN A 231 45.99 86.11 -9.03
C ASN A 231 46.06 86.71 -10.44
N ILE A 232 45.77 85.92 -11.49
CA ILE A 232 45.71 86.40 -12.87
C ILE A 232 44.56 87.40 -13.02
N GLU A 233 43.37 87.08 -12.50
CA GLU A 233 42.23 88.01 -12.50
C GLU A 233 42.57 89.33 -11.80
N LYS A 234 43.24 89.26 -10.64
CA LYS A 234 43.74 90.45 -9.94
C LYS A 234 44.71 91.26 -10.80
N GLN A 235 45.68 90.61 -11.44
CA GLN A 235 46.63 91.30 -12.33
C GLN A 235 45.95 91.90 -13.57
N GLN A 236 44.94 91.23 -14.13
CA GLN A 236 44.15 91.76 -15.23
C GLN A 236 43.36 92.99 -14.79
N LEU A 237 42.74 92.98 -13.60
CA LEU A 237 42.09 94.15 -13.02
C LEU A 237 43.08 95.31 -12.86
N GLU A 238 44.24 95.09 -12.25
CA GLU A 238 45.29 96.10 -12.11
C GLU A 238 45.77 96.65 -13.47
N MET A 239 45.88 95.80 -14.49
CA MET A 239 46.23 96.22 -15.85
C MET A 239 45.12 97.07 -16.47
N THR A 240 43.85 96.68 -16.36
CA THR A 240 42.73 97.49 -16.88
C THR A 240 42.61 98.83 -16.15
N GLU A 241 42.90 98.88 -14.85
CA GLU A 241 42.99 100.14 -14.10
C GLU A 241 44.12 101.02 -14.63
N LYS A 242 45.32 100.46 -14.83
CA LYS A 242 46.45 101.19 -15.45
C LYS A 242 46.12 101.67 -16.86
N GLU A 243 45.42 100.88 -17.68
CA GLU A 243 44.99 101.29 -19.01
C GLU A 243 43.92 102.39 -18.96
N ARG A 244 42.98 102.33 -18.02
CA ARG A 244 42.03 103.42 -17.76
C ARG A 244 42.74 104.70 -17.32
N SER A 245 43.72 104.61 -16.42
CA SER A 245 44.55 105.75 -16.02
C SER A 245 45.37 106.31 -17.19
N ARG A 246 45.95 105.46 -18.03
CA ARG A 246 46.67 105.85 -19.25
C ARG A 246 45.74 106.52 -20.26
N ASN A 247 44.55 105.97 -20.50
CA ASN A 247 43.55 106.56 -21.39
C ASN A 247 42.98 107.87 -20.85
N ALA A 248 42.81 108.01 -19.53
CA ALA A 248 42.45 109.27 -18.89
C ALA A 248 43.55 110.33 -19.08
N MET A 249 44.83 109.96 -18.91
CA MET A 249 45.97 110.82 -19.24
C MET A 249 46.00 111.21 -20.72
N LEU A 250 45.80 110.25 -21.64
CA LEU A 250 45.75 110.49 -23.09
C LEU A 250 44.59 111.41 -23.47
N CYS A 251 43.42 111.27 -22.84
CA CYS A 251 42.27 112.15 -23.07
C CYS A 251 42.52 113.55 -22.52
N SER A 252 43.20 113.67 -21.37
CA SER A 252 43.72 114.94 -20.84
C SER A 252 44.73 115.59 -21.80
N THR A 253 45.68 114.84 -22.36
CA THR A 253 46.64 115.38 -23.35
C THR A 253 45.97 115.72 -24.68
N ARG A 254 44.97 114.94 -25.13
CA ARG A 254 44.17 115.27 -26.31
C ARG A 254 43.31 116.52 -26.11
N SER A 255 42.76 116.73 -24.91
CA SER A 255 42.05 117.96 -24.55
C SER A 255 42.99 119.17 -24.55
N ILE A 256 44.24 119.00 -24.10
CA ILE A 256 45.27 120.04 -24.18
C ILE A 256 45.68 120.32 -25.65
N ILE A 257 45.83 119.29 -26.49
CA ILE A 257 46.21 119.44 -27.90
C ILE A 257 45.10 120.08 -28.75
N VAL A 258 43.82 119.78 -28.47
CA VAL A 258 42.67 120.43 -29.14
C VAL A 258 42.45 121.87 -28.65
N SER A 259 43.04 122.27 -27.52
CA SER A 259 43.02 123.66 -27.03
C SER A 259 44.18 124.51 -27.58
N VAL A 260 45.10 123.93 -28.38
CA VAL A 260 46.32 124.58 -28.91
C VAL A 260 46.31 124.64 -30.46
N HIS A 261 45.17 124.40 -31.10
CA HIS A 261 44.87 124.75 -32.50
C HIS A 261 43.50 125.42 -32.58
#